data_AF-A0A9R0YC33-F1
#
_entry.id   AF-A0A9R0YC33-F1
#
_cell.length_a   1.000
_cell.length_b   1.000
_cell.length_c   1.000
_cell.angle_alpha   90.00
_cell.angle_beta   90.00
_cell.angle_gamma   90.00
#
_symmetry.space_group_name_H-M   'P 1'
#
loop_
_entity.id
_entity.type
_entity.pdbx_description
1 polymer ?
#
loop_
_entity_poly.entity_id
_entity_poly.type
_entity_poly.pdbx_seq_one_letter_code
_entity_poly.pdbx_strand_id
1 'polypeptide(L)'
;MASSSSSSSYMPLRRSDSVADMMPEALRQSRYQMKRCFQRYVSKGRRLMKNQQLMEELEASAGDDKPEKARLAEGFLGYVICSTQEAVVLPPLVAFAVRTNPGVWEFIRVHSGDLSVEEITPSAYLKCKETLYDEKWARDDNSLEVDFGALDLSTPHLTLPSSIGNGMQFVSRFMSSKLSGKPESMKPLLDYLLALNYRGEKLMISDTLDTADKLQTALLLAEVFISSLEKSTPYQQFEQRFQEWGLEKGWGDTAETCRETLNFLSEVLQAPDPINMEKFFSRVPSVFNIVIFSIHGYFGQEKVLGLPDTGGQVVYILDQVRALEQELLQRIRKQGLNVTPRILV
;
A
#
# COMPACT_ATOMS: atom_id res chain seq x y z
N MET A 1 -24.13 -27.01 -31.75
CA MET A 1 -23.40 -25.93 -31.06
C MET A 1 -23.59 -26.12 -29.57
N ALA A 2 -22.62 -26.76 -28.92
CA ALA A 2 -22.50 -26.81 -27.46
C ALA A 2 -21.01 -26.67 -27.19
N SER A 3 -20.61 -25.49 -26.75
CA SER A 3 -19.23 -25.15 -26.42
C SER A 3 -18.90 -25.71 -25.03
N SER A 4 -18.10 -26.76 -24.99
CA SER A 4 -17.49 -27.27 -23.76
C SER A 4 -16.33 -26.36 -23.36
N SER A 5 -16.56 -25.47 -22.40
CA SER A 5 -15.52 -24.76 -21.68
C SER A 5 -14.78 -25.74 -20.76
N SER A 6 -13.59 -26.18 -21.16
CA SER A 6 -12.68 -26.93 -20.29
C SER A 6 -12.13 -26.00 -19.21
N SER A 7 -12.65 -26.13 -17.99
CA SER A 7 -12.07 -25.54 -16.78
C SER A 7 -10.70 -26.15 -16.52
N SER A 8 -9.63 -25.40 -16.78
CA SER A 8 -8.28 -25.75 -16.35
C SER A 8 -8.23 -25.76 -14.82
N SER A 9 -8.11 -26.94 -14.23
CA SER A 9 -7.97 -27.11 -12.79
C SER A 9 -6.52 -26.85 -12.39
N TYR A 10 -6.15 -25.58 -12.23
CA TYR A 10 -4.92 -25.22 -11.52
C TYR A 10 -5.07 -25.71 -10.08
N MET A 11 -4.16 -26.57 -9.60
CA MET A 11 -4.08 -26.87 -8.17
C MET A 11 -3.75 -25.56 -7.43
N PRO A 12 -4.65 -25.04 -6.59
CA PRO A 12 -4.31 -23.89 -5.77
C PRO A 12 -3.33 -24.37 -4.70
N LEU A 13 -2.08 -23.90 -4.80
CA LEU A 13 -1.12 -23.99 -3.69
C LEU A 13 -1.79 -23.48 -2.42
N ARG A 14 -1.82 -24.32 -1.39
CA ARG A 14 -2.20 -23.86 -0.06
C ARG A 14 -1.09 -22.93 0.43
N ARG A 15 -1.49 -21.84 1.06
CA ARG A 15 -0.62 -20.78 1.58
C ARG A 15 0.44 -21.26 2.60
N SER A 16 0.37 -22.53 3.01
CA SER A 16 1.27 -23.21 3.94
C SER A 16 2.44 -23.94 3.27
N ASP A 17 2.40 -24.14 1.96
CA ASP A 17 3.33 -25.05 1.28
C ASP A 17 4.31 -24.19 0.47
N SER A 18 5.57 -24.07 0.94
CA SER A 18 6.60 -23.33 0.20
C SER A 18 6.95 -24.05 -1.09
N VAL A 19 7.32 -23.28 -2.12
CA VAL A 19 7.92 -23.80 -3.34
C VAL A 19 9.14 -24.68 -3.01
N ALA A 20 9.95 -24.30 -2.03
CA ALA A 20 11.12 -25.08 -1.61
C ALA A 20 10.74 -26.47 -1.06
N ASP A 21 9.60 -26.60 -0.39
CA ASP A 21 9.12 -27.86 0.18
C ASP A 21 8.53 -28.79 -0.89
N MET A 22 7.78 -28.23 -1.83
CA MET A 22 7.05 -29.00 -2.84
C MET A 22 7.92 -29.34 -4.07
N MET A 23 8.89 -28.50 -4.40
CA MET A 23 9.69 -28.65 -5.61
C MET A 23 10.55 -29.93 -5.65
N PRO A 24 11.18 -30.40 -4.56
CA PRO A 24 11.88 -31.68 -4.55
C PRO A 24 11.01 -32.86 -5.00
N GLU A 25 9.76 -32.90 -4.54
CA GLU A 25 8.83 -33.98 -4.88
C GLU A 25 8.37 -33.90 -6.33
N ALA A 26 8.07 -32.69 -6.83
CA ALA A 26 7.77 -32.47 -8.24
C ALA A 26 8.96 -32.86 -9.15
N LEU A 27 10.19 -32.56 -8.73
CA LEU A 27 11.40 -32.93 -9.47
C LEU A 27 11.64 -34.45 -9.47
N ARG A 28 11.20 -35.18 -8.44
CA ARG A 28 11.28 -36.65 -8.39
C ARG A 28 10.31 -37.32 -9.35
N GLN A 29 9.08 -36.82 -9.45
CA GLN A 29 8.03 -37.38 -10.31
C GLN A 29 8.39 -37.37 -11.81
N SER A 30 9.24 -36.43 -12.25
CA SER A 30 9.68 -36.29 -13.64
C SER A 30 11.21 -36.15 -13.78
N ARG A 31 11.97 -36.90 -12.96
CA ARG A 31 13.43 -36.71 -12.78
C ARG A 31 14.24 -36.67 -14.08
N TYR A 32 13.92 -37.50 -15.06
CA TYR A 32 14.65 -37.53 -16.33
C TYR A 32 14.44 -36.25 -17.15
N GLN A 33 13.18 -35.85 -17.31
CA GLN A 33 12.81 -34.61 -18.00
C GLN A 33 13.41 -33.40 -17.29
N MET A 34 13.39 -33.39 -15.96
CA MET A 34 13.91 -32.29 -15.16
C MET A 34 15.41 -32.16 -15.33
N LYS A 35 16.16 -33.26 -15.30
CA LYS A 35 17.59 -33.21 -15.61
C LYS A 35 17.84 -32.65 -17.01
N ARG A 36 17.05 -33.06 -18.01
CA ARG A 36 17.17 -32.54 -19.38
C ARG A 36 16.90 -31.02 -19.43
N CYS A 37 15.84 -30.55 -18.77
CA CYS A 37 15.50 -29.13 -18.67
C CYS A 37 16.61 -28.31 -17.99
N PHE A 38 17.04 -28.74 -16.81
CA PHE A 38 18.08 -28.04 -16.05
C PHE A 38 19.45 -28.07 -16.75
N GLN A 39 19.77 -29.16 -17.46
CA GLN A 39 20.95 -29.20 -18.34
C GLN A 39 20.85 -28.16 -19.45
N ARG A 40 19.67 -27.96 -20.05
CA ARG A 40 19.45 -26.90 -21.05
C ARG A 40 19.61 -25.51 -20.44
N TYR A 41 19.09 -25.27 -19.23
CA TYR A 41 19.29 -23.99 -18.53
C TYR A 41 20.77 -23.65 -18.38
N VAL A 42 21.59 -24.59 -17.91
CA VAL A 42 23.04 -24.37 -17.67
C VAL A 42 23.91 -24.47 -18.93
N SER A 43 23.41 -25.05 -20.03
CA SER A 43 24.19 -25.34 -21.25
C SER A 43 24.84 -24.12 -21.90
N LYS A 44 24.23 -22.94 -21.76
CA LYS A 44 24.69 -21.68 -22.34
C LYS A 44 25.59 -20.88 -21.39
N GLY A 45 26.06 -21.49 -20.31
CA GLY A 45 26.97 -20.86 -19.35
C GLY A 45 26.26 -19.90 -18.40
N ARG A 46 27.04 -18.96 -17.85
CA ARG A 46 26.57 -17.96 -16.87
C ARG A 46 25.68 -16.92 -17.54
N ARG A 47 24.46 -16.73 -17.05
CA ARG A 47 23.50 -15.76 -17.61
C ARG A 47 22.34 -15.48 -16.67
N LEU A 48 21.67 -14.35 -16.89
CA LEU A 48 20.33 -14.09 -16.38
C LEU A 48 19.30 -14.57 -17.42
N MET A 49 18.31 -15.33 -16.98
CA MET A 49 17.19 -15.79 -17.80
C MET A 49 15.90 -15.10 -17.37
N LYS A 50 15.15 -14.54 -18.33
CA LYS A 50 13.79 -14.05 -18.11
C LYS A 50 12.77 -15.19 -18.26
N ASN A 51 11.56 -14.98 -17.72
CA ASN A 51 10.49 -15.98 -17.77
C ASN A 51 10.29 -16.62 -19.16
N GLN A 52 10.22 -15.81 -20.22
CA GLN A 52 10.07 -16.32 -21.59
C GLN A 52 11.16 -17.34 -21.95
N GLN A 53 12.42 -17.06 -21.62
CA GLN A 53 13.54 -17.96 -21.93
C GLN A 53 13.50 -19.23 -21.07
N LEU A 54 12.98 -19.14 -19.84
CA LEU A 54 12.78 -20.32 -19.00
C LEU A 54 11.70 -21.23 -19.59
N MET A 55 10.58 -20.65 -20.03
CA MET A 55 9.50 -21.39 -20.68
C MET A 55 9.95 -22.03 -21.99
N GLU A 56 10.70 -21.31 -22.83
CA GLU A 56 11.24 -21.84 -24.10
C GLU A 56 12.14 -23.06 -23.88
N GLU A 57 13.05 -23.00 -22.91
CA GLU A 57 13.94 -24.13 -22.61
C GLU A 57 13.19 -25.29 -21.93
N LEU A 58 12.14 -25.01 -21.14
CA LEU A 58 11.26 -26.03 -20.56
C LEU A 58 10.48 -26.76 -21.65
N GLU A 59 9.86 -26.05 -22.59
CA GLU A 59 9.14 -26.65 -23.72
C GLU A 59 10.06 -27.45 -24.63
N ALA A 60 11.24 -26.91 -24.94
CA ALA A 60 12.26 -27.62 -25.72
C ALA A 60 12.78 -28.86 -24.99
N SER A 61 12.71 -28.89 -23.65
CA SER A 61 13.06 -30.06 -22.84
C SER A 61 12.05 -31.20 -22.91
N ALA A 62 10.88 -31.02 -23.54
CA ALA A 62 9.88 -32.05 -23.79
C ALA A 62 9.99 -32.71 -25.18
N GLY A 63 10.84 -32.19 -26.08
CA GLY A 63 10.97 -32.73 -27.45
C GLY A 63 9.74 -32.43 -28.31
N ASP A 64 9.31 -33.37 -29.18
CA ASP A 64 8.13 -33.22 -30.04
C ASP A 64 6.86 -33.90 -29.48
N ASP A 65 6.95 -34.48 -28.27
CA ASP A 65 5.85 -35.22 -27.66
C ASP A 65 4.79 -34.26 -27.08
N LYS A 66 3.69 -34.08 -27.81
CA LYS A 66 2.59 -33.17 -27.45
C LYS A 66 1.95 -33.45 -26.08
N PRO A 67 1.56 -34.70 -25.73
CA PRO A 67 1.04 -35.00 -24.39
C PRO A 67 2.07 -34.77 -23.28
N GLU A 68 3.36 -34.94 -23.54
CA GLU A 68 4.41 -34.69 -22.55
C GLU A 68 4.59 -33.18 -22.29
N LYS A 69 4.55 -32.35 -23.34
CA LYS A 69 4.51 -30.88 -23.22
C LYS A 69 3.37 -30.41 -22.33
N ALA A 70 2.16 -30.93 -22.56
CA ALA A 70 0.98 -30.56 -21.78
C ALA A 70 1.16 -30.93 -20.29
N ARG A 71 1.65 -32.14 -20.00
CA ARG A 71 1.88 -32.58 -18.61
C ARG A 71 2.93 -31.77 -17.87
N LEU A 72 4.00 -31.34 -18.54
CA LEU A 72 5.04 -30.51 -17.94
C LEU A 72 4.54 -29.08 -17.67
N ALA A 73 3.76 -28.51 -18.57
CA ALA A 73 3.17 -27.19 -18.41
C ALA A 73 2.07 -27.16 -17.33
N GLU A 74 1.25 -28.22 -17.23
CA GLU A 74 0.15 -28.32 -16.27
C GLU A 74 0.60 -28.81 -14.87
N GLY A 75 1.82 -29.34 -14.76
CA GLY A 75 2.39 -29.82 -13.50
C GLY A 75 2.91 -28.71 -12.57
N PHE A 76 3.27 -29.09 -11.34
CA PHE A 76 3.80 -28.16 -10.33
C PHE A 76 5.03 -27.39 -10.81
N LEU A 77 5.94 -28.04 -11.54
CA LEU A 77 7.09 -27.35 -12.12
C LEU A 77 6.66 -26.31 -13.17
N GLY A 78 5.73 -26.65 -14.05
CA GLY A 78 5.15 -25.71 -15.00
C GLY A 78 4.62 -24.48 -14.29
N TYR A 79 3.89 -24.69 -13.19
CA TYR A 79 3.46 -23.59 -12.31
C TYR A 79 4.65 -22.77 -11.75
N VAL A 80 5.67 -23.40 -11.16
CA VAL A 80 6.83 -22.68 -10.59
C VAL A 80 7.56 -21.86 -11.65
N ILE A 81 7.79 -22.43 -12.84
CA ILE A 81 8.48 -21.73 -13.93
C ILE A 81 7.60 -20.60 -14.48
N CYS A 82 6.29 -20.82 -14.67
CA CYS A 82 5.34 -19.78 -15.04
C CYS A 82 5.31 -18.62 -14.03
N SER A 83 5.41 -18.92 -12.74
CA SER A 83 5.45 -17.93 -11.66
C SER A 83 6.84 -17.32 -11.43
N THR A 84 7.89 -17.86 -12.06
CA THR A 84 9.26 -17.33 -11.95
C THR A 84 9.39 -16.06 -12.78
N GLN A 85 9.85 -14.96 -12.17
CA GLN A 85 10.09 -13.71 -12.89
C GLN A 85 11.43 -13.73 -13.63
N GLU A 86 12.47 -14.24 -12.98
CA GLU A 86 13.80 -14.41 -13.54
C GLU A 86 14.58 -15.50 -12.79
N ALA A 87 15.58 -16.07 -13.48
CA ALA A 87 16.51 -17.01 -12.89
C ALA A 87 17.96 -16.66 -13.23
N VAL A 88 18.83 -16.80 -12.24
CA VAL A 88 20.27 -16.65 -12.37
C VAL A 88 20.89 -18.01 -12.60
N VAL A 89 21.61 -18.16 -13.70
CA VAL A 89 22.33 -19.38 -14.04
C VAL A 89 23.80 -19.19 -13.72
N LEU A 90 24.29 -19.92 -12.72
CA LEU A 90 25.70 -20.02 -12.33
C LEU A 90 26.06 -21.51 -12.32
N PRO A 91 26.41 -22.12 -13.48
CA PRO A 91 26.55 -23.57 -13.58
C PRO A 91 27.46 -24.14 -12.48
N PRO A 92 27.03 -25.23 -11.80
CA PRO A 92 25.85 -26.07 -12.07
C PRO A 92 24.54 -25.60 -11.40
N LEU A 93 24.50 -24.41 -10.80
CA LEU A 93 23.37 -23.90 -10.03
C LEU A 93 22.46 -23.00 -10.87
N VAL A 94 21.16 -23.09 -10.62
CA VAL A 94 20.14 -22.17 -11.15
C VAL A 94 19.33 -21.64 -9.97
N ALA A 95 19.41 -20.34 -9.71
CA ALA A 95 18.63 -19.67 -8.68
C ALA A 95 17.40 -18.99 -9.30
N PHE A 96 16.21 -19.20 -8.73
CA PHE A 96 14.93 -18.68 -9.23
C PHE A 96 14.37 -17.64 -8.27
N ALA A 97 13.85 -16.54 -8.83
CA ALA A 97 12.99 -15.60 -8.12
C ALA A 97 11.54 -15.89 -8.50
N VAL A 98 10.85 -16.62 -7.62
CA VAL A 98 9.48 -17.10 -7.84
C VAL A 98 8.51 -16.12 -7.21
N ARG A 99 7.53 -15.65 -7.99
CA ARG A 99 6.47 -14.75 -7.53
C ARG A 99 5.13 -15.46 -7.60
N THR A 100 4.78 -16.16 -6.52
CA THR A 100 3.54 -16.95 -6.44
C THR A 100 2.30 -16.07 -6.42
N ASN A 101 2.38 -14.91 -5.76
CA ASN A 101 1.31 -13.93 -5.66
C ASN A 101 1.87 -12.49 -5.69
N PRO A 102 1.05 -11.47 -5.98
CA PRO A 102 1.47 -10.09 -5.83
C PRO A 102 2.00 -9.78 -4.42
N GLY A 103 3.26 -9.33 -4.35
CA GLY A 103 3.93 -8.99 -3.08
C GLY A 103 4.55 -10.19 -2.34
N VAL A 104 4.39 -11.42 -2.84
CA VAL A 104 4.95 -12.63 -2.23
C VAL A 104 6.03 -13.20 -3.14
N TRP A 105 7.24 -13.32 -2.59
CA TRP A 105 8.41 -13.83 -3.30
C TRP A 105 9.03 -14.98 -2.53
N GLU A 106 9.45 -15.99 -3.27
CA GLU A 106 10.25 -17.10 -2.77
C GLU A 106 11.49 -17.22 -3.64
N PHE A 107 12.64 -17.42 -3.01
CA PHE A 107 13.90 -17.57 -3.71
C PHE A 107 14.44 -18.95 -3.44
N ILE A 108 14.72 -19.67 -4.52
CA ILE A 108 15.21 -21.05 -4.43
C ILE A 108 16.42 -21.22 -5.34
N ARG A 109 17.27 -22.17 -4.98
CA ARG A 109 18.44 -22.56 -5.75
C ARG A 109 18.35 -24.04 -6.05
N VAL A 110 18.55 -24.41 -7.31
CA VAL A 110 18.47 -25.79 -7.77
C VAL A 110 19.77 -26.18 -8.45
N HIS A 111 20.33 -27.31 -8.08
CA HIS A 111 21.52 -27.86 -8.71
C HIS A 111 21.13 -28.73 -9.92
N SER A 112 21.71 -28.45 -11.09
CA SER A 112 21.29 -29.07 -12.35
C SER A 112 21.60 -30.57 -12.46
N GLY A 113 22.55 -31.08 -11.66
CA GLY A 113 23.03 -32.47 -11.75
C GLY A 113 22.20 -33.48 -10.95
N ASP A 114 22.01 -33.21 -9.66
CA ASP A 114 21.31 -34.08 -8.72
C ASP A 114 19.86 -33.62 -8.43
N LEU A 115 19.52 -32.39 -8.83
CA LEU A 115 18.24 -31.72 -8.63
C LEU A 115 17.94 -31.40 -7.15
N SER A 116 18.99 -31.17 -6.33
CA SER A 116 18.79 -30.66 -4.98
C SER A 116 18.21 -29.25 -5.03
N VAL A 117 17.21 -28.97 -4.20
CA VAL A 117 16.57 -27.65 -4.04
C VAL A 117 16.93 -27.11 -2.67
N GLU A 118 17.26 -25.83 -2.62
CA GLU A 118 17.59 -25.09 -1.40
C GLU A 118 16.82 -23.77 -1.42
N GLU A 119 16.10 -23.46 -0.34
CA GLU A 119 15.56 -22.12 -0.14
C GLU A 119 16.71 -21.15 0.20
N ILE A 120 16.71 -19.99 -0.44
CA ILE A 120 17.74 -18.97 -0.22
C ILE A 120 17.10 -17.64 0.17
N THR A 121 17.85 -16.80 0.87
CA THR A 121 17.38 -15.46 1.23
C THR A 121 17.39 -14.51 0.03
N PRO A 122 16.63 -13.39 0.08
CA PRO A 122 16.70 -12.36 -0.95
C PRO A 122 18.14 -11.86 -1.18
N SER A 123 18.91 -11.64 -0.09
CA SER A 123 20.31 -11.21 -0.16
C SER A 123 21.20 -12.25 -0.86
N ALA A 124 20.99 -13.55 -0.58
CA ALA A 124 21.73 -14.62 -1.27
C ALA A 124 21.39 -14.70 -2.76
N TYR A 125 20.13 -14.46 -3.15
CA TYR A 125 19.73 -14.38 -4.55
C TYR A 125 20.37 -13.17 -5.26
N LEU A 126 20.40 -12.00 -4.61
CA LEU A 126 21.05 -10.80 -5.15
C LEU A 126 22.56 -11.02 -5.33
N LYS A 127 23.24 -11.67 -4.38
CA LYS A 127 24.66 -12.06 -4.54
C LYS A 127 24.89 -12.98 -5.75
N CYS A 128 23.93 -13.86 -6.07
CA CYS A 128 23.99 -14.64 -7.32
C CYS A 128 23.95 -13.73 -8.55
N LYS A 129 23.09 -12.69 -8.57
CA LYS A 129 23.03 -11.71 -9.67
C LYS A 129 24.32 -10.92 -9.79
N GLU A 130 24.90 -10.48 -8.67
CA GLU A 130 26.17 -9.75 -8.64
C GLU A 130 27.32 -10.60 -9.17
N THR A 131 27.38 -11.88 -8.78
CA THR A 131 28.41 -12.83 -9.24
C THR A 131 28.43 -13.00 -10.77
N LEU A 132 27.32 -12.76 -11.47
CA LEU A 132 27.29 -12.77 -12.95
C LEU A 132 28.18 -11.68 -13.56
N TYR A 133 28.34 -10.56 -12.86
CA TYR A 133 29.03 -9.37 -13.38
C TYR A 133 30.39 -9.15 -12.69
N ASP A 134 30.45 -9.29 -11.36
CA ASP A 134 31.65 -9.09 -10.57
C ASP A 134 31.69 -10.04 -9.36
N GLU A 135 32.53 -11.09 -9.45
CA GLU A 135 32.72 -12.05 -8.37
C GLU A 135 33.42 -11.46 -7.13
N LYS A 136 34.24 -10.42 -7.30
CA LYS A 136 34.94 -9.80 -6.16
C LYS A 136 33.97 -8.97 -5.36
N TRP A 137 33.14 -8.18 -6.03
CA TRP A 137 32.07 -7.41 -5.40
C TRP A 137 31.10 -8.32 -4.63
N ALA A 138 30.63 -9.40 -5.26
CA ALA A 138 29.68 -10.33 -4.64
C ALA A 138 30.21 -11.04 -3.37
N ARG A 139 31.53 -11.02 -3.16
CA ARG A 139 32.22 -11.61 -1.99
C ARG A 139 32.77 -10.56 -1.02
N ASP A 140 32.52 -9.27 -1.27
CA ASP A 140 32.95 -8.22 -0.35
C ASP A 140 31.98 -8.14 0.84
N ASP A 141 32.47 -8.51 2.01
CA ASP A 141 31.73 -8.45 3.27
C ASP A 141 31.41 -7.00 3.70
N ASN A 142 32.05 -6.00 3.08
CA ASN A 142 31.80 -4.57 3.34
C ASN A 142 30.85 -3.92 2.34
N SER A 143 30.26 -4.69 1.42
CA SER A 143 29.25 -4.19 0.49
C SER A 143 28.03 -3.66 1.25
N LEU A 144 27.52 -2.49 0.82
CA LEU A 144 26.36 -1.86 1.46
C LEU A 144 25.09 -2.65 1.16
N GLU A 145 24.46 -3.18 2.22
CA GLU A 145 23.11 -3.75 2.17
C GLU A 145 22.11 -2.78 2.81
N VAL A 146 21.07 -2.39 2.06
CA VAL A 146 20.04 -1.47 2.53
C VAL A 146 18.78 -2.26 2.88
N ASP A 147 18.49 -2.39 4.17
CA ASP A 147 17.31 -3.10 4.69
C ASP A 147 16.34 -2.15 5.41
N PHE A 148 15.20 -1.87 4.79
CA PHE A 148 14.12 -1.08 5.39
C PHE A 148 13.21 -1.90 6.30
N GLY A 149 13.25 -3.24 6.24
CA GLY A 149 12.46 -4.11 7.12
C GLY A 149 12.87 -3.98 8.59
N ALA A 150 14.12 -3.62 8.86
CA ALA A 150 14.61 -3.34 10.20
C ALA A 150 14.00 -2.07 10.84
N LEU A 151 13.44 -1.17 10.04
CA LEU A 151 12.90 0.13 10.50
C LEU A 151 11.39 0.08 10.81
N ASP A 152 10.64 -0.89 10.29
CA ASP A 152 9.18 -0.93 10.37
C ASP A 152 8.66 -1.82 11.51
N LEU A 153 8.95 -1.44 12.76
CA LEU A 153 8.56 -2.23 13.93
C LEU A 153 7.15 -1.93 14.46
N SER A 154 6.57 -0.77 14.11
CA SER A 154 5.31 -0.31 14.71
C SER A 154 4.08 -0.48 13.83
N THR A 155 4.25 -0.66 12.51
CA THR A 155 3.13 -0.72 11.55
C THR A 155 2.80 -2.19 11.27
N PRO A 156 1.59 -2.67 11.60
CA PRO A 156 1.23 -4.05 11.29
C PRO A 156 1.18 -4.28 9.77
N HIS A 157 1.81 -5.35 9.30
CA HIS A 157 1.84 -5.67 7.87
C HIS A 157 0.59 -6.43 7.43
N LEU A 158 0.03 -6.01 6.29
CA LEU A 158 -1.04 -6.72 5.61
C LEU A 158 -0.45 -7.87 4.80
N THR A 159 -0.95 -9.09 5.04
CA THR A 159 -0.45 -10.29 4.35
C THR A 159 -1.28 -10.64 3.11
N LEU A 160 -2.49 -10.09 2.97
CA LEU A 160 -3.42 -10.40 1.89
C LEU A 160 -3.13 -9.55 0.65
N PRO A 161 -2.93 -10.15 -0.54
CA PRO A 161 -2.71 -9.39 -1.77
C PRO A 161 -3.85 -8.44 -2.14
N SER A 162 -5.09 -8.78 -1.78
CA SER A 162 -6.27 -7.93 -1.98
C SER A 162 -6.24 -6.62 -1.19
N SER A 163 -5.37 -6.51 -0.18
CA SER A 163 -5.20 -5.30 0.61
C SER A 163 -4.23 -4.28 -0.01
N ILE A 164 -3.50 -4.66 -1.07
CA ILE A 164 -2.58 -3.76 -1.77
C ILE A 164 -3.38 -2.57 -2.35
N GLY A 165 -2.95 -1.35 -2.04
CA GLY A 165 -3.63 -0.12 -2.45
C GLY A 165 -4.73 0.36 -1.51
N ASN A 166 -5.13 -0.42 -0.50
CA ASN A 166 -6.21 -0.09 0.44
C ASN A 166 -5.71 0.31 1.84
N GLY A 167 -4.54 0.96 1.92
CA GLY A 167 -3.85 1.27 3.18
C GLY A 167 -4.67 2.11 4.15
N MET A 168 -5.45 3.08 3.66
CA MET A 168 -6.25 3.96 4.52
C MET A 168 -7.27 3.19 5.36
N GLN A 169 -8.01 2.25 4.76
CA GLN A 169 -8.99 1.44 5.49
C GLN A 169 -8.35 0.64 6.62
N PHE A 170 -7.12 0.18 6.41
CA PHE A 170 -6.37 -0.56 7.42
C PHE A 170 -5.87 0.36 8.53
N VAL A 171 -5.31 1.52 8.18
CA VAL A 171 -4.90 2.54 9.15
C VAL A 171 -6.09 2.94 10.01
N SER A 172 -7.27 3.18 9.43
CA SER A 172 -8.50 3.44 10.19
C SER A 172 -8.81 2.32 11.17
N ARG A 173 -8.80 1.04 10.74
CA ARG A 173 -9.05 -0.11 11.62
C ARG A 173 -8.02 -0.24 12.74
N PHE A 174 -6.76 0.01 12.44
CA PHE A 174 -5.69 -0.05 13.42
C PHE A 174 -5.78 1.10 14.43
N MET A 175 -6.05 2.33 13.97
CA MET A 175 -6.31 3.44 14.86
C MET A 175 -7.51 3.15 15.75
N SER A 176 -8.59 2.54 15.24
CA SER A 176 -9.79 2.22 16.05
C SER A 176 -9.42 1.28 17.18
N SER A 177 -8.66 0.22 16.87
CA SER A 177 -8.26 -0.77 17.87
C SER A 177 -7.28 -0.20 18.89
N LYS A 178 -6.43 0.77 18.50
CA LYS A 178 -5.51 1.44 19.42
C LYS A 178 -6.20 2.46 20.33
N LEU A 179 -7.21 3.16 19.81
CA LEU A 179 -8.04 4.08 20.59
C LEU A 179 -9.01 3.32 21.49
N SER A 180 -9.41 2.10 21.13
CA SER A 180 -10.22 1.21 21.96
C SER A 180 -9.39 0.67 23.12
N GLY A 181 -9.70 1.08 24.35
CA GLY A 181 -8.95 0.64 25.53
C GLY A 181 -9.11 1.52 26.76
N LYS A 182 -7.98 1.84 27.40
CA LYS A 182 -7.92 2.67 28.62
C LYS A 182 -8.23 4.13 28.26
N PRO A 183 -8.76 4.96 29.18
CA PRO A 183 -8.95 6.40 28.93
C PRO A 183 -7.71 7.13 28.36
N GLU A 184 -6.50 6.68 28.72
CA GLU A 184 -5.23 7.20 28.20
C GLU A 184 -5.04 6.99 26.68
N SER A 185 -5.71 6.01 26.07
CA SER A 185 -5.61 5.74 24.62
C SER A 185 -6.18 6.87 23.77
N MET A 186 -7.08 7.68 24.32
CA MET A 186 -7.70 8.82 23.63
C MET A 186 -6.83 10.08 23.63
N LYS A 187 -5.80 10.10 24.46
CA LYS A 187 -4.91 11.27 24.60
C LYS A 187 -4.31 11.73 23.27
N PRO A 188 -3.81 10.88 22.37
CA PRO A 188 -3.28 11.33 21.08
C PRO A 188 -4.32 12.03 20.19
N LEU A 189 -5.57 11.58 20.21
CA LEU A 189 -6.66 12.23 19.47
C LEU A 189 -6.97 13.60 20.07
N LEU A 190 -7.01 13.69 21.41
CA LEU A 190 -7.24 14.94 22.12
C LEU A 190 -6.11 15.95 21.88
N ASP A 191 -4.86 15.52 22.04
CA ASP A 191 -3.66 16.32 21.82
C ASP A 191 -3.61 16.82 20.36
N TYR A 192 -4.01 15.97 19.39
CA TYR A 192 -4.14 16.36 17.99
C TYR A 192 -5.18 17.48 17.81
N LEU A 193 -6.38 17.33 18.38
CA LEU A 193 -7.43 18.34 18.26
C LEU A 193 -7.06 19.67 18.94
N LEU A 194 -6.41 19.63 20.12
CA LEU A 194 -5.90 20.81 20.82
C LEU A 194 -4.81 21.54 20.03
N ALA A 195 -3.99 20.80 19.29
CA ALA A 195 -2.92 21.37 18.48
C ALA A 195 -3.41 22.03 17.17
N LEU A 196 -4.68 21.85 16.78
CA LEU A 196 -5.20 22.42 15.54
C LEU A 196 -5.27 23.94 15.63
N ASN A 197 -4.46 24.58 14.80
CA ASN A 197 -4.36 26.03 14.68
C ASN A 197 -4.13 26.42 13.23
N TYR A 198 -4.74 27.52 12.80
CA TYR A 198 -4.42 28.16 11.53
C TYR A 198 -4.22 29.66 11.70
N ARG A 199 -3.01 30.15 11.39
CA ARG A 199 -2.63 31.57 11.46
C ARG A 199 -2.92 32.23 12.83
N GLY A 200 -2.77 31.48 13.92
CA GLY A 200 -3.01 31.96 15.28
C GLY A 200 -4.45 31.76 15.76
N GLU A 201 -5.40 31.41 14.89
CA GLU A 201 -6.76 31.03 15.29
C GLU A 201 -6.81 29.55 15.65
N LYS A 202 -7.37 29.22 16.81
CA LYS A 202 -7.63 27.83 17.20
C LYS A 202 -8.80 27.25 16.42
N LEU A 203 -8.72 25.96 16.14
CA LEU A 203 -9.74 25.20 15.44
C LEU A 203 -10.20 24.03 16.31
N MET A 204 -11.43 23.59 16.09
CA MET A 204 -12.10 22.48 16.78
C MET A 204 -12.31 22.72 18.29
N ILE A 205 -11.26 22.66 19.11
CA ILE A 205 -11.37 22.74 20.57
C ILE A 205 -10.34 23.70 21.16
N SER A 206 -10.68 24.29 22.30
CA SER A 206 -9.81 25.18 23.06
C SER A 206 -9.09 24.44 24.19
N ASP A 207 -8.15 25.11 24.86
CA ASP A 207 -7.38 24.51 25.99
C ASP A 207 -8.25 24.20 27.20
N THR A 208 -9.51 24.68 27.24
CA THR A 208 -10.42 24.34 28.34
C THR A 208 -10.85 22.88 28.29
N LEU A 209 -10.75 22.23 27.12
CA LEU A 209 -11.08 20.82 26.88
C LEU A 209 -9.81 19.95 26.87
N ASP A 210 -9.10 19.92 27.99
CA ASP A 210 -7.82 19.20 28.18
C ASP A 210 -7.97 17.72 28.60
N THR A 211 -9.19 17.20 28.75
CA THR A 211 -9.45 15.78 29.01
C THR A 211 -10.56 15.21 28.13
N ALA A 212 -10.53 13.90 27.91
CA ALA A 212 -11.57 13.18 27.15
C ALA A 212 -12.96 13.36 27.77
N ASP A 213 -13.07 13.33 29.10
CA ASP A 213 -14.36 13.51 29.80
C ASP A 213 -14.94 14.92 29.60
N LYS A 214 -14.09 15.96 29.66
CA LYS A 214 -14.52 17.34 29.39
C LYS A 214 -14.98 17.48 27.94
N LEU A 215 -14.24 16.90 27.01
CA LEU A 215 -14.61 16.89 25.59
C LEU A 215 -15.96 16.20 25.38
N GLN A 216 -16.15 14.97 25.88
CA GLN A 216 -17.42 14.25 25.79
C GLN A 216 -18.59 15.06 26.37
N THR A 217 -18.38 15.73 27.52
CA THR A 217 -19.40 16.57 28.14
C THR A 217 -19.75 17.77 27.27
N ALA A 218 -18.75 18.46 26.69
CA ALA A 218 -18.97 19.59 25.80
C ALA A 218 -19.70 19.18 24.51
N LEU A 219 -19.33 18.04 23.92
CA LEU A 219 -20.00 17.50 22.73
C LEU A 219 -21.49 17.20 23.02
N LEU A 220 -21.80 16.57 24.15
CA LEU A 220 -23.18 16.28 24.55
C LEU A 220 -24.01 17.55 24.72
N LEU A 221 -23.47 18.59 25.37
CA LEU A 221 -24.15 19.88 25.53
C LEU A 221 -24.41 20.54 24.17
N ALA A 222 -23.42 20.49 23.27
CA ALA A 222 -23.51 21.06 21.93
C ALA A 222 -24.53 20.32 21.05
N GLU A 223 -24.57 18.99 21.11
CA GLU A 223 -25.54 18.17 20.36
C GLU A 223 -26.99 18.45 20.79
N VAL A 224 -27.24 18.52 22.10
CA VAL A 224 -28.58 18.85 22.64
C VAL A 224 -28.99 20.24 22.20
N PHE A 225 -28.08 21.21 22.28
CA PHE A 225 -28.37 22.59 21.88
C PHE A 225 -28.63 22.71 20.37
N ILE A 226 -27.78 22.15 19.51
CA ILE A 226 -27.97 22.19 18.05
C ILE A 226 -29.25 21.48 17.63
N SER A 227 -29.64 20.40 18.32
CA SER A 227 -30.88 19.68 18.01
C SER A 227 -32.15 20.53 18.17
N SER A 228 -32.06 21.66 18.89
CA SER A 228 -33.14 22.64 19.02
C SER A 228 -33.17 23.70 17.92
N LEU A 229 -32.12 23.82 17.11
CA LEU A 229 -31.98 24.82 16.05
C LEU A 229 -32.51 24.32 14.71
N GLU A 230 -32.83 25.24 13.80
CA GLU A 230 -33.12 24.88 12.41
C GLU A 230 -31.84 24.36 11.73
N LYS A 231 -31.95 23.31 10.91
CA LYS A 231 -30.82 22.70 10.20
C LYS A 231 -29.96 23.71 9.41
N SER A 232 -30.59 24.69 8.81
CA SER A 232 -29.96 25.71 7.96
C SER A 232 -29.29 26.85 8.75
N THR A 233 -29.43 26.88 10.08
CA THR A 233 -28.91 27.95 10.94
C THR A 233 -27.40 28.09 10.75
N PRO A 234 -26.89 29.27 10.32
CA PRO A 234 -25.46 29.49 10.13
C PRO A 234 -24.68 29.44 11.45
N TYR A 235 -23.45 28.91 11.42
CA TYR A 235 -22.57 28.79 12.58
C TYR A 235 -22.38 30.12 13.34
N GLN A 236 -22.28 31.24 12.63
CA GLN A 236 -22.08 32.57 13.22
C GLN A 236 -23.18 32.97 14.21
N GLN A 237 -24.39 32.41 14.09
CA GLN A 237 -25.51 32.74 14.99
C GLN A 237 -25.38 32.07 16.36
N PHE A 238 -24.60 31.00 16.47
CA PHE A 238 -24.42 30.24 17.71
C PHE A 238 -22.96 30.02 18.12
N GLU A 239 -22.02 30.62 17.39
CA GLU A 239 -20.58 30.58 17.65
C GLU A 239 -20.22 30.93 19.09
N GLN A 240 -20.79 32.02 19.64
CA GLN A 240 -20.52 32.43 21.01
C GLN A 240 -20.87 31.33 22.03
N ARG A 241 -21.97 30.63 21.81
CA ARG A 241 -22.41 29.54 22.69
C ARG A 241 -21.46 28.34 22.63
N PHE A 242 -20.93 28.05 21.45
CA PHE A 242 -19.90 27.03 21.23
C PHE A 242 -18.61 27.36 21.97
N GLN A 243 -18.15 28.61 21.86
CA GLN A 243 -16.95 29.09 22.53
C GLN A 243 -17.05 29.01 24.06
N GLU A 244 -18.23 29.27 24.63
CA GLU A 244 -18.49 29.10 26.08
C GLU A 244 -18.25 27.65 26.56
N TRP A 245 -18.38 26.67 25.67
CA TRP A 245 -18.09 25.26 25.96
C TRP A 245 -16.70 24.82 25.51
N GLY A 246 -15.88 25.74 25.01
CA GLY A 246 -14.54 25.45 24.49
C GLY A 246 -14.53 24.81 23.11
N LEU A 247 -15.62 24.91 22.34
CA LEU A 247 -15.69 24.48 20.95
C LEU A 247 -15.41 25.68 20.04
N GLU A 248 -14.32 25.59 19.27
CA GLU A 248 -13.87 26.62 18.35
C GLU A 248 -14.46 26.40 16.94
N LYS A 249 -14.08 27.22 15.96
CA LYS A 249 -14.52 27.07 14.55
C LYS A 249 -14.01 25.75 13.93
N GLY A 250 -14.70 25.28 12.90
CA GLY A 250 -14.26 24.11 12.10
C GLY A 250 -15.17 22.88 12.17
N TRP A 251 -16.28 22.94 12.94
CA TRP A 251 -17.25 21.84 13.04
C TRP A 251 -18.23 21.77 11.86
N GLY A 252 -18.48 22.91 11.21
CA GLY A 252 -19.48 23.04 10.17
C GLY A 252 -19.87 24.49 9.88
N ASP A 253 -20.44 24.74 8.70
CA ASP A 253 -21.00 26.03 8.30
C ASP A 253 -22.42 26.28 8.80
N THR A 254 -23.17 25.20 9.03
CA THR A 254 -24.55 25.20 9.50
C THR A 254 -24.74 24.28 10.69
N ALA A 255 -25.86 24.44 11.40
CA ALA A 255 -26.28 23.55 12.48
C ALA A 255 -26.30 22.08 12.06
N GLU A 256 -26.78 21.75 10.85
CA GLU A 256 -26.77 20.37 10.35
C GLU A 256 -25.35 19.82 10.17
N THR A 257 -24.46 20.55 9.50
CA THR A 257 -23.07 20.10 9.31
C THR A 257 -22.35 19.93 10.65
N CYS A 258 -22.53 20.89 11.58
CA CYS A 258 -21.95 20.82 12.92
C CYS A 258 -22.43 19.58 13.67
N ARG A 259 -23.74 19.32 13.67
CA ARG A 259 -24.32 18.13 14.33
C ARG A 259 -23.71 16.84 13.79
N GLU A 260 -23.58 16.70 12.48
CA GLU A 260 -22.99 15.51 11.89
C GLU A 260 -21.53 15.31 12.32
N THR A 261 -20.72 16.38 12.33
CA THR A 261 -19.32 16.32 12.74
C THR A 261 -19.16 15.99 14.23
N LEU A 262 -20.00 16.59 15.09
CA LEU A 262 -20.06 16.28 16.52
C LEU A 262 -20.41 14.80 16.73
N ASN A 263 -21.48 14.34 16.09
CA ASN A 263 -21.92 12.94 16.21
C ASN A 263 -20.81 11.95 15.83
N PHE A 264 -20.04 12.20 14.76
CA PHE A 264 -18.93 11.31 14.41
C PHE A 264 -17.85 11.25 15.49
N LEU A 265 -17.52 12.39 16.10
CA LEU A 265 -16.54 12.41 17.19
C LEU A 265 -17.09 11.74 18.45
N SER A 266 -18.35 12.00 18.79
CA SER A 266 -19.04 11.37 19.93
C SER A 266 -19.06 9.85 19.80
N GLU A 267 -19.42 9.32 18.62
CA GLU A 267 -19.36 7.88 18.33
C GLU A 267 -17.94 7.33 18.49
N VAL A 268 -16.93 8.03 17.97
CA VAL A 268 -15.52 7.61 18.11
C VAL A 268 -15.08 7.61 19.58
N LEU A 269 -15.48 8.60 20.37
CA LEU A 269 -15.12 8.69 21.79
C LEU A 269 -15.84 7.65 22.65
N GLN A 270 -17.07 7.27 22.28
CA GLN A 270 -17.85 6.25 22.97
C GLN A 270 -17.41 4.83 22.59
N ALA A 271 -17.26 4.57 21.30
CA ALA A 271 -16.87 3.28 20.74
C ALA A 271 -16.10 3.48 19.43
N PRO A 272 -14.75 3.53 19.47
CA PRO A 272 -13.93 3.74 18.27
C PRO A 272 -14.23 2.73 17.17
N ASP A 273 -14.66 3.23 16.01
CA ASP A 273 -14.86 2.43 14.82
C ASP A 273 -14.20 3.07 13.58
N PRO A 274 -13.87 2.28 12.55
CA PRO A 274 -13.10 2.79 11.41
C PRO A 274 -13.91 3.75 10.55
N ILE A 275 -15.23 3.60 10.51
CA ILE A 275 -16.12 4.32 9.62
C ILE A 275 -16.33 5.74 10.15
N ASN A 276 -16.69 5.90 11.43
CA ASN A 276 -16.88 7.22 12.01
C ASN A 276 -15.57 7.98 12.15
N MET A 277 -14.45 7.30 12.39
CA MET A 277 -13.14 7.96 12.34
C MET A 277 -12.82 8.52 10.95
N GLU A 278 -13.00 7.73 9.89
CA GLU A 278 -12.76 8.22 8.53
C GLU A 278 -13.66 9.40 8.21
N LYS A 279 -14.96 9.31 8.56
CA LYS A 279 -15.92 10.42 8.40
C LYS A 279 -15.52 11.66 9.20
N PHE A 280 -15.06 11.50 10.44
CA PHE A 280 -14.61 12.61 11.28
C PHE A 280 -13.36 13.27 10.68
N PHE A 281 -12.28 12.51 10.45
CA PHE A 281 -11.03 13.06 9.91
C PHE A 281 -11.19 13.64 8.49
N SER A 282 -12.14 13.15 7.68
CA SER A 282 -12.47 13.77 6.39
C SER A 282 -13.03 15.19 6.52
N ARG A 283 -13.53 15.56 7.71
CA ARG A 283 -14.14 16.85 8.02
C ARG A 283 -13.22 17.77 8.82
N VAL A 284 -12.23 17.24 9.53
CA VAL A 284 -11.30 18.06 10.31
C VAL A 284 -10.52 19.01 9.39
N PRO A 285 -10.63 20.33 9.57
CA PRO A 285 -9.95 21.31 8.72
C PRO A 285 -8.46 21.41 9.08
N SER A 286 -7.64 20.59 8.41
CA SER A 286 -6.19 20.49 8.67
C SER A 286 -5.31 20.91 7.49
N VAL A 287 -5.84 20.89 6.26
CA VAL A 287 -5.09 21.17 5.04
C VAL A 287 -5.55 22.48 4.41
N PHE A 288 -4.64 23.46 4.37
CA PHE A 288 -4.91 24.78 3.78
C PHE A 288 -3.84 25.20 2.77
N ASN A 289 -2.57 24.81 3.03
CA ASN A 289 -1.44 25.10 2.17
C ASN A 289 -0.87 23.77 1.67
N ILE A 290 -0.68 23.64 0.36
CA ILE A 290 -0.13 22.45 -0.28
C ILE A 290 1.09 22.84 -1.09
N VAL A 291 2.16 22.04 -0.95
CA VAL A 291 3.35 22.14 -1.78
C VAL A 291 3.47 20.84 -2.57
N ILE A 292 3.53 20.95 -3.89
CA ILE A 292 3.76 19.85 -4.83
C ILE A 292 5.16 20.03 -5.39
N PHE A 293 5.91 18.96 -5.58
CA PHE A 293 7.26 19.02 -6.13
C PHE A 293 7.28 18.42 -7.54
N SER A 294 7.71 19.21 -8.52
CA SER A 294 7.96 18.76 -9.90
C SER A 294 9.24 19.39 -10.44
N ILE A 295 10.39 18.86 -10.00
CA ILE A 295 11.70 19.52 -10.15
C ILE A 295 12.27 19.46 -11.57
N HIS A 296 12.01 18.37 -12.31
CA HIS A 296 12.60 18.15 -13.63
C HIS A 296 11.68 18.62 -14.77
N GLY A 297 12.28 18.77 -15.95
CA GLY A 297 11.58 19.17 -17.17
C GLY A 297 11.18 20.65 -17.19
N TYR A 298 10.54 21.06 -18.28
CA TYR A 298 9.96 22.38 -18.43
C TYR A 298 8.51 22.35 -17.92
N PHE A 299 8.28 22.89 -16.72
CA PHE A 299 6.96 23.03 -16.15
C PHE A 299 6.33 24.36 -16.56
N GLY A 300 5.22 24.32 -17.30
CA GLY A 300 4.54 25.50 -17.80
C GLY A 300 3.15 25.18 -18.34
N GLN A 301 2.31 26.20 -18.46
CA GLN A 301 0.92 26.06 -18.92
C GLN A 301 0.80 26.04 -20.45
N GLU A 302 1.79 26.59 -21.16
CA GLU A 302 1.79 26.69 -22.61
C GLU A 302 3.20 26.45 -23.17
N LYS A 303 3.28 25.96 -24.42
CA LYS A 303 4.52 25.80 -25.20
C LYS A 303 5.63 24.96 -24.56
N VAL A 304 5.30 24.14 -23.56
CA VAL A 304 6.26 23.22 -22.91
C VAL A 304 6.05 21.75 -23.30
N LEU A 305 4.84 21.38 -23.75
CA LEU A 305 4.53 19.99 -24.10
C LEU A 305 5.37 19.53 -25.28
N GLY A 306 6.07 18.40 -25.11
CA GLY A 306 6.97 17.84 -26.13
C GLY A 306 8.42 18.32 -26.03
N LEU A 307 8.75 19.22 -25.09
CA LEU A 307 10.13 19.51 -24.72
C LEU A 307 10.75 18.31 -23.95
N PRO A 308 12.09 18.22 -23.89
CA PRO A 308 12.76 17.17 -23.13
C PRO A 308 12.26 17.11 -21.68
N ASP A 309 11.97 15.90 -21.23
CA ASP A 309 11.45 15.59 -19.89
C ASP A 309 10.10 16.25 -19.55
N THR A 310 9.38 16.80 -20.54
CA THR A 310 8.05 17.40 -20.36
C THR A 310 6.98 16.60 -21.09
N GLY A 311 6.09 15.97 -20.31
CA GLY A 311 5.00 15.18 -20.84
C GLY A 311 3.79 15.11 -19.90
N GLY A 312 3.25 13.91 -19.74
CA GLY A 312 2.01 13.68 -18.97
C GLY A 312 2.06 14.16 -17.52
N GLN A 313 3.24 14.21 -16.89
CA GLN A 313 3.42 14.73 -15.54
C GLN A 313 2.93 16.18 -15.39
N VAL A 314 3.27 17.07 -16.34
CA VAL A 314 2.87 18.49 -16.27
C VAL A 314 1.36 18.63 -16.38
N VAL A 315 0.76 17.91 -17.34
CA VAL A 315 -0.70 17.89 -17.53
C VAL A 315 -1.39 17.35 -16.27
N TYR A 316 -0.90 16.23 -15.73
CA TYR A 316 -1.43 15.61 -14.52
C TYR A 316 -1.45 16.58 -13.34
N ILE A 317 -0.34 17.27 -13.08
CA ILE A 317 -0.26 18.21 -11.95
C ILE A 317 -1.17 19.42 -12.19
N LEU A 318 -1.20 19.99 -13.40
CA LEU A 318 -2.06 21.14 -13.72
C LEU A 318 -3.56 20.82 -13.62
N ASP A 319 -3.97 19.59 -13.95
CA ASP A 319 -5.34 19.12 -13.70
C ASP A 319 -5.57 18.87 -12.21
N GLN A 320 -4.62 18.24 -11.52
CA GLN A 320 -4.70 17.91 -10.09
C GLN A 320 -4.87 19.17 -9.25
N VAL A 321 -4.07 20.22 -9.46
CA VAL A 321 -4.14 21.44 -8.63
C VAL A 321 -5.48 22.15 -8.76
N ARG A 322 -6.10 22.13 -9.95
CA ARG A 322 -7.42 22.72 -10.18
C ARG A 322 -8.50 21.95 -9.42
N ALA A 323 -8.50 20.63 -9.53
CA ALA A 323 -9.45 19.78 -8.80
C ALA A 323 -9.26 19.90 -7.29
N LEU A 324 -8.00 19.93 -6.84
CA LEU A 324 -7.64 20.02 -5.43
C LEU A 324 -8.02 21.39 -4.83
N GLU A 325 -7.79 22.48 -5.55
CA GLU A 325 -8.21 23.82 -5.11
C GLU A 325 -9.73 23.90 -4.93
N GLN A 326 -10.51 23.37 -5.89
CA GLN A 326 -11.97 23.34 -5.80
C GLN A 326 -12.46 22.54 -4.58
N GLU A 327 -11.90 21.35 -4.37
CA GLU A 327 -12.23 20.51 -3.21
C GLU A 327 -11.85 21.19 -1.89
N LEU A 328 -10.68 21.83 -1.80
CA LEU A 328 -10.25 22.56 -0.62
C LEU A 328 -11.19 23.73 -0.31
N LEU A 329 -11.52 24.56 -1.31
CA LEU A 329 -12.47 25.67 -1.15
C LEU A 329 -13.82 25.18 -0.63
N GLN A 330 -14.34 24.09 -1.19
CA GLN A 330 -15.60 23.49 -0.76
C GLN A 330 -15.52 22.97 0.68
N ARG A 331 -14.46 22.25 1.04
CA ARG A 331 -14.26 21.71 2.40
C ARG A 331 -14.12 22.81 3.44
N ILE A 332 -13.26 23.80 3.19
CA ILE A 332 -13.03 24.93 4.09
C ILE A 332 -14.36 25.66 4.33
N ARG A 333 -15.11 25.96 3.26
CA ARG A 333 -16.42 26.62 3.37
C ARG A 333 -17.39 25.77 4.16
N LYS A 334 -17.49 24.46 3.89
CA LYS A 334 -18.41 23.54 4.58
C LYS A 334 -18.10 23.42 6.07
N GLN A 335 -16.86 23.66 6.50
CA GLN A 335 -16.48 23.71 7.93
C GLN A 335 -16.65 25.10 8.57
N GLY A 336 -17.30 26.05 7.89
CA GLY A 336 -17.58 27.37 8.42
C GLY A 336 -16.36 28.29 8.48
N LEU A 337 -15.30 27.95 7.74
CA LEU A 337 -14.05 28.73 7.71
C LEU A 337 -14.01 29.64 6.47
N ASN A 338 -13.40 30.80 6.63
CA ASN A 338 -13.18 31.77 5.54
C ASN A 338 -11.68 31.90 5.22
N VAL A 339 -11.05 30.78 4.85
CA VAL A 339 -9.63 30.70 4.52
C VAL A 339 -9.47 30.53 3.01
N THR A 340 -8.56 31.30 2.41
CA THR A 340 -8.14 31.06 1.02
C THR A 340 -7.01 30.03 1.02
N PRO A 341 -7.20 28.83 0.43
CA PRO A 341 -6.14 27.84 0.33
C PRO A 341 -5.04 28.32 -0.62
N ARG A 342 -3.85 27.75 -0.47
CA ARG A 342 -2.71 28.03 -1.36
C ARG A 342 -2.06 26.74 -1.82
N ILE A 343 -1.93 26.57 -3.13
CA ILE A 343 -1.17 25.47 -3.73
C ILE A 343 0.05 26.05 -4.43
N LEU A 344 1.22 25.51 -4.12
CA LEU A 344 2.49 25.86 -4.76
C LEU A 344 3.04 24.59 -5.42
N VAL A 345 3.32 24.67 -6.72
CA VAL A 345 3.96 23.59 -7.50
C VAL A 345 5.41 23.95 -7.75
#